data_AF-A0A4Y6UA84-F1
#
_entry.id   AF-A0A4Y6UA84-F1
#
_cell.length_a   1.000
_cell.length_b   1.000
_cell.length_c   1.000
_cell.angle_alpha   90.00
_cell.angle_beta   90.00
_cell.angle_gamma   90.00
#
_symmetry.space_group_name_H-M   'P 1'
#
loop_
_entity.id
_entity.type
_entity.pdbx_description
1 polymer ?
#
loop_
_entity_poly.entity_id
_entity_poly.type
_entity_poly.pdbx_seq_one_letter_code
_entity_poly.pdbx_strand_id
1 'polypeptide(L)' 'MKGPWLDKEGNALSCAEKVRVLTENEAELAGMLREYWEDALTLDVGEDFMRRRLQALVAECTGDPNRQAGENST' A
#
# COMPACT_ATOMS: atom_id res chain seq x y z
N MET A 1 -2.25 10.86 -6.58
CA MET A 1 -1.04 11.05 -7.42
C MET A 1 -1.06 9.98 -8.50
N LYS A 2 -0.88 10.33 -9.78
CA LYS A 2 -0.69 9.35 -10.87
C LYS A 2 0.77 9.47 -11.33
N GLY A 3 1.61 8.50 -10.99
CA GLY A 3 3.01 8.43 -11.39
C GLY A 3 3.42 6.97 -11.59
N PRO A 4 4.53 6.68 -12.29
CA PRO A 4 5.01 5.32 -12.47
C PRO A 4 5.47 4.73 -11.13
N TRP A 5 5.27 3.42 -10.97
CA TRP A 5 5.95 2.67 -9.91
C TRP A 5 7.45 2.75 -10.12
N LEU A 6 8.21 2.93 -9.03
CA LEU A 6 9.65 3.06 -9.09
C LEU A 6 10.33 1.83 -8.46
N ASP A 7 11.46 1.42 -9.03
CA ASP A 7 12.36 0.44 -8.42
C ASP A 7 13.22 1.08 -7.32
N LYS A 8 14.11 0.28 -6.70
CA LYS A 8 14.98 0.72 -5.61
C LYS A 8 16.05 1.74 -6.06
N GLU A 9 16.31 1.82 -7.36
CA GLU A 9 17.19 2.79 -8.01
C GLU A 9 16.44 4.08 -8.42
N GLY A 10 15.12 4.12 -8.25
CA GLY A 10 14.27 5.26 -8.62
C GLY A 10 13.89 5.30 -10.10
N ASN A 11 14.16 4.25 -10.88
CA ASN A 11 13.72 4.15 -12.27
C ASN A 11 12.30 3.60 -12.35
N ALA A 12 11.60 3.91 -13.44
CA ALA A 12 10.26 3.35 -13.67
C ALA A 12 10.31 1.82 -13.80
N LEU A 13 9.46 1.14 -13.05
CA LEU A 13 9.31 -0.31 -13.09
C LEU A 13 8.76 -0.73 -14.47
N SER A 14 9.58 -1.40 -15.28
CA SER A 14 9.25 -1.71 -16.68
C SER A 14 8.51 -3.05 -16.86
N CYS A 15 8.51 -3.92 -15.85
CA CYS A 15 7.83 -5.21 -15.91
C CYS A 15 6.31 -5.01 -15.80
N ALA A 16 5.59 -5.17 -16.92
CA ALA A 16 4.15 -4.97 -17.00
C ALA A 16 3.36 -5.81 -15.98
N GLU A 17 3.78 -7.04 -15.72
CA GLU A 17 3.11 -7.92 -14.76
C GLU A 17 3.26 -7.42 -13.32
N LYS A 18 4.45 -6.96 -12.92
CA LYS A 18 4.64 -6.36 -11.58
C LYS A 18 3.80 -5.10 -11.41
N VAL A 19 3.73 -4.26 -12.44
CA VAL A 19 2.89 -3.05 -12.43
C VAL A 19 1.40 -3.40 -12.32
N ARG A 20 0.94 -4.45 -13.04
CA ARG A 20 -0.43 -4.94 -12.94
C ARG A 20 -0.76 -5.38 -11.51
N VAL A 21 0.08 -6.22 -10.92
CA VAL A 21 -0.08 -6.69 -9.52
C VAL A 21 -0.14 -5.51 -8.55
N LEU A 22 0.77 -4.54 -8.66
CA LEU A 22 0.76 -3.36 -7.77
C LEU A 22 -0.50 -2.51 -7.95
N THR A 23 -1.02 -2.40 -9.17
CA THR A 23 -2.27 -1.67 -9.47
C THR A 23 -3.49 -2.35 -8.86
N GLU A 24 -3.54 -3.69 -8.93
CA GLU A 24 -4.60 -4.49 -8.31
C GLU A 24 -4.55 -4.37 -6.79
N ASN A 25 -3.36 -4.50 -6.20
CA ASN A 25 -3.15 -4.33 -4.76
C ASN A 25 -3.57 -2.94 -4.26
N GLU A 26 -3.25 -1.87 -5.01
CA GLU A 26 -3.70 -0.51 -4.65
C GLU A 26 -5.23 -0.38 -4.68
N ALA A 27 -5.88 -0.98 -5.68
CA ALA A 27 -7.34 -0.94 -5.80
C ALA A 27 -8.01 -1.68 -4.63
N GLU A 28 -7.51 -2.85 -4.26
CA GLU A 28 -7.98 -3.62 -3.12
C GLU A 28 -7.78 -2.87 -1.80
N LEU A 29 -6.57 -2.34 -1.57
CA LEU A 29 -6.26 -1.55 -0.38
C LEU A 29 -7.15 -0.31 -0.25
N ALA A 30 -7.43 0.37 -1.36
CA ALA A 30 -8.32 1.52 -1.37
C ALA A 30 -9.78 1.17 -1.01
N GLY A 31 -10.23 -0.04 -1.34
CA GLY A 31 -11.51 -0.59 -0.90
C GLY A 31 -11.52 -0.79 0.62
N MET A 32 -10.56 -1.57 1.13
CA MET A 32 -10.45 -1.88 2.57
C MET A 32 -10.29 -0.63 3.43
N LEU A 33 -9.48 0.34 2.99
CA LEU A 33 -9.27 1.59 3.71
C LEU A 33 -10.54 2.42 3.81
N ARG A 34 -11.39 2.38 2.78
CA ARG A 34 -12.67 3.10 2.77
C ARG A 34 -13.66 2.48 3.73
N GLU A 35 -13.82 1.16 3.71
CA GLU A 35 -14.69 0.43 4.64
C GLU A 35 -14.26 0.70 6.09
N TYR A 36 -12.96 0.55 6.38
CA TYR A 36 -12.42 0.85 7.70
C TYR A 36 -12.66 2.30 8.15
N TRP A 37 -12.57 3.25 7.20
CA TRP A 37 -12.84 4.66 7.47
C TRP A 37 -14.33 4.92 7.77
N GLU A 38 -15.23 4.35 6.96
CA GLU A 38 -16.68 4.48 7.11
C GLU A 38 -17.18 3.86 8.43
N ASP A 39 -16.62 2.71 8.82
CA ASP A 39 -16.90 2.08 10.11
C ASP A 39 -16.46 2.96 11.28
N ALA A 40 -15.28 3.57 11.19
CA ALA A 40 -14.78 4.45 12.25
C ALA A 40 -15.66 5.71 12.41
N LEU A 41 -16.08 6.32 11.30
CA LEU A 41 -17.00 7.46 11.34
C LEU A 41 -18.37 7.07 11.90
N THR A 42 -18.87 5.86 11.60
CA THR A 42 -20.11 5.32 12.16
C THR A 42 -20.06 5.19 13.69
N LEU A 43 -18.85 5.05 14.24
CA LEU A 43 -18.59 4.97 15.69
C LEU A 43 -18.15 6.31 16.31
N ASP A 44 -18.44 7.43 15.65
CA ASP A 44 -18.10 8.79 16.08
C ASP A 44 -16.59 9.04 16.28
N VAL A 45 -15.72 8.28 15.59
CA VAL A 45 -14.28 8.54 15.62
C VAL A 45 -13.95 9.80 14.80
N GLY A 46 -13.23 10.73 15.39
CA GLY A 46 -12.83 11.97 14.71
C GLY A 46 -11.86 11.74 13.54
N GLU A 47 -12.09 12.43 12.42
CA GLU A 47 -11.26 12.32 11.20
C GLU A 47 -9.77 12.57 11.45
N ASP A 48 -9.44 13.58 12.25
CA ASP A 48 -8.05 13.92 12.54
C ASP A 48 -7.31 12.79 13.27
N PHE A 49 -8.02 12.08 14.14
CA PHE A 49 -7.49 10.89 14.79
C PHE A 49 -7.27 9.76 13.77
N MET A 50 -8.25 9.51 12.90
CA MET A 50 -8.15 8.49 11.85
C MET A 50 -6.97 8.75 10.90
N ARG A 51 -6.75 9.99 10.46
CA ARG A 51 -5.60 10.36 9.61
C ARG A 51 -4.28 10.04 10.30
N ARG A 52 -4.12 10.46 11.56
CA ARG A 52 -2.90 10.17 12.35
C ARG A 52 -2.71 8.67 12.55
N ARG A 53 -3.79 7.92 12.81
CA ARG A 53 -3.74 6.47 13.04
C ARG A 53 -3.30 5.73 11.77
N LEU A 54 -3.86 6.06 10.61
CA LEU A 54 -3.46 5.47 9.33
C LEU A 54 -2.01 5.82 8.95
N GLN A 55 -1.57 7.07 9.18
CA GLN A 55 -0.18 7.46 8.99
C GLN A 55 0.77 6.64 9.88
N ALA A 56 0.40 6.39 11.13
CA ALA A 56 1.19 5.55 12.05
C ALA A 56 1.26 4.09 11.56
N LEU A 57 0.14 3.52 11.11
CA LEU A 57 0.12 2.16 10.57
C LEU A 57 1.05 2.00 9.36
N VAL A 58 1.06 2.96 8.45
CA VAL A 58 1.99 2.97 7.30
C VAL A 58 3.44 3.11 7.77
N ALA A 59 3.72 3.90 8.80
CA ALA A 59 5.07 4.05 9.35
C ALA A 59 5.58 2.77 10.04
N GLU A 60 4.68 1.93 10.55
CA GLU A 60 4.99 0.61 11.12
C GLU A 60 5.24 -0.47 10.05
N CYS A 61 4.83 -0.24 8.79
CA CYS A 61 5.08 -1.17 7.69
C CYS A 61 6.57 -1.25 7.35
N THR A 62 7.24 -2.26 7.88
CA THR A 62 8.60 -2.64 7.49
C THR A 62 8.57 -3.78 6.47
N GLY A 63 9.38 -3.68 5.41
CA GLY A 63 9.56 -4.80 4.49
C GLY A 63 10.26 -5.98 5.17
N ASP A 64 9.84 -7.21 4.88
CA ASP A 64 10.58 -8.42 5.23
C ASP A 64 11.71 -8.65 4.19
N PRO A 65 13.00 -8.51 4.56
CA PRO A 65 14.11 -8.68 3.64
C PRO A 65 14.25 -10.11 3.10
N ASN A 66 13.73 -11.12 3.81
CA ASN A 66 13.80 -12.52 3.37
C ASN A 66 12.70 -12.90 2.38
N ARG A 67 11.63 -12.10 2.28
CA ARG A 67 10.52 -12.34 1.35
C ARG A 67 10.87 -12.03 -0.11
N GLN A 68 11.90 -11.21 -0.36
CA GLN A 68 12.31 -10.77 -1.71
C GLN A 68 13.25 -11.76 -2.42
N ALA A 69 13.84 -12.73 -1.69
CA ALA A 69 14.84 -13.65 -2.22
C ALA A 69 14.24 -14.86 -2.98
N GLY A 70 12.92 -15.07 -2.94
CA GLY A 70 12.26 -16.26 -3.47
C GLY A 70 11.92 -16.25 -4.96
N GLU A 71 12.07 -15.12 -5.67
CA GLU A 71 11.55 -14.98 -7.05
C GLU A 71 12.60 -15.22 -8.17
N ASN A 72 13.85 -15.56 -7.82
CA ASN A 72 14.93 -15.80 -8.79
C ASN A 72 15.55 -17.20 -8.69
N SER A 73 14.76 -18.25 -8.40
CA SER A 73 15.29 -19.62 -8.43
C SER A 73 14.42 -20.57 -9.26
N THR A 74 14.90 -20.78 -10.50
CA THR A 74 14.65 -21.90 -11.42
C THR A 74 13.44 -21.81 -12.35
#